data_AF-A0A939VU78-F1
#
_entry.id   AF-A0A939VU78-F1
#
_cell.length_a   1.000
_cell.length_b   1.000
_cell.length_c   1.000
_cell.angle_alpha   90.00
_cell.angle_beta   90.00
_cell.angle_gamma   90.00
#
_symmetry.space_group_name_H-M   'P 1'
#
loop_
_entity.id
_entity.type
_entity.pdbx_description
1 polymer ?
#
loop_
_entity_poly.entity_id
_entity_poly.type
_entity_poly.pdbx_seq_one_letter_code
_entity_poly.pdbx_strand_id
1 'polypeptide(L)'
;APVKELRELYTAALNTGNYKAVVIATRPDCLSEECLDYLSELQKRYELWLEIGVQTANDATLERINRGHDFACVQDAVRRAHARNIHCAAHLILGLPGETEKDFLNTAERIAELPFEAVKMHHLLILRGTPMARMFHENRVCGLNEYEYAAALAKFLRRLPDSMSVMRLCADAPQENVLAPKWWMKKGQFREMFLDFFSRQEETSSPFEFACRTADGSYTFYHPAYRQHFHSTAGAGTESDKKYLEPCRIRERLANGETLQILEIGFGMGFNAAALHRAVRETGNGSVKLVSLESDPAVLHAAALLPEHPDKIMIDSLQGCQHFEDGAFQCDLIYGDARQYLPGNMLFNAVFLDGFSPDANPELWTLDFIAALKTHLKPDGMLATYSSAYPVCGALLRNGFLLYTSEPFGRKRGGLLAALTPCGHLPPLPGKDLLITTKSTAGTPYSDPELKSTRKEILQRHAEDVTSLRKQGIPKWFRE
;
A
#
# COMPACT_ATOMS: atom_id res chain seq x y z
N ALA A 1 -15.19 -39.49 -1.11
CA ALA A 1 -16.03 -40.51 -1.76
C ALA A 1 -15.40 -41.88 -1.51
N PRO A 2 -16.18 -42.97 -1.47
CA PRO A 2 -15.65 -44.33 -1.43
C PRO A 2 -14.68 -44.57 -2.61
N VAL A 3 -13.66 -45.41 -2.42
CA VAL A 3 -12.59 -45.63 -3.41
C VAL A 3 -13.13 -46.16 -4.74
N LYS A 4 -14.18 -46.98 -4.71
CA LYS A 4 -14.85 -47.47 -5.93
C LYS A 4 -15.38 -46.32 -6.80
N GLU A 5 -16.02 -45.34 -6.18
CA GLU A 5 -16.56 -44.17 -6.87
C GLU A 5 -15.43 -43.28 -7.40
N LEU A 6 -14.37 -43.06 -6.61
CA LEU A 6 -13.18 -42.32 -7.06
C LEU A 6 -12.57 -43.00 -8.30
N ARG A 7 -12.48 -44.33 -8.29
CA ARG A 7 -11.92 -45.10 -9.40
C ARG A 7 -12.73 -44.93 -10.68
N GLU A 8 -14.05 -45.02 -10.59
CA GLU A 8 -14.95 -44.81 -11.72
C GLU A 8 -14.81 -43.39 -12.30
N LEU A 9 -14.86 -42.37 -11.43
CA LEU A 9 -14.76 -40.96 -11.84
C LEU A 9 -13.40 -40.61 -12.44
N TYR A 10 -12.31 -41.04 -11.81
CA TYR A 10 -10.96 -40.74 -12.29
C TYR A 10 -10.65 -41.49 -13.56
N THR A 11 -11.05 -42.77 -13.69
CA THR A 11 -10.89 -43.49 -14.96
C THR A 11 -11.68 -42.83 -16.09
N ALA A 12 -12.92 -42.40 -15.84
CA ALA A 12 -13.71 -41.68 -16.84
C ALA A 12 -13.01 -40.39 -17.30
N ALA A 13 -12.50 -39.58 -16.36
CA ALA A 13 -11.79 -38.36 -16.67
C ALA A 13 -10.44 -38.61 -17.38
N LEU A 14 -9.65 -39.58 -16.93
CA LEU A 14 -8.34 -39.86 -17.49
C LEU A 14 -8.41 -40.50 -18.89
N ASN A 15 -9.56 -41.08 -19.25
CA ASN A 15 -9.80 -41.62 -20.59
C ASN A 15 -10.18 -40.54 -21.62
N THR A 16 -10.42 -39.28 -21.23
CA THR A 16 -10.77 -38.22 -22.20
C THR A 16 -9.59 -37.71 -23.01
N GLY A 17 -8.36 -38.12 -22.66
CA GLY A 17 -7.16 -37.70 -23.36
C GLY A 17 -5.92 -38.44 -22.89
N ASN A 18 -4.78 -38.12 -23.49
CA ASN A 18 -3.50 -38.70 -23.11
C ASN A 18 -2.78 -37.77 -22.11
N TYR A 19 -3.10 -37.91 -20.82
CA TYR A 19 -2.51 -37.12 -19.75
C TYR A 19 -1.16 -37.70 -19.29
N LYS A 20 -0.19 -36.82 -19.02
CA LYS A 20 1.13 -37.21 -18.46
C LYS A 20 1.19 -37.10 -16.94
N ALA A 21 0.49 -36.12 -16.39
CA ALA A 21 0.48 -35.81 -14.97
C ALA A 21 -0.95 -35.65 -14.46
N VAL A 22 -1.15 -36.01 -13.19
CA VAL A 22 -2.44 -35.91 -12.49
C VAL A 22 -2.18 -35.22 -11.15
N VAL A 23 -2.94 -34.17 -10.86
CA VAL A 23 -2.86 -33.46 -9.58
C VAL A 23 -4.20 -33.58 -8.87
N ILE A 24 -4.19 -34.15 -7.67
CA ILE A 24 -5.40 -34.38 -6.87
C ILE A 24 -5.29 -33.56 -5.59
N ALA A 25 -6.21 -32.62 -5.39
CA ALA A 25 -6.32 -31.87 -4.15
C ALA A 25 -7.28 -32.55 -3.17
N THR A 26 -6.86 -32.69 -1.92
CA THR A 26 -7.66 -33.36 -0.89
C THR A 26 -7.38 -32.84 0.52
N ARG A 27 -8.21 -33.28 1.47
CA ARG A 27 -7.93 -33.14 2.89
C ARG A 27 -7.08 -34.33 3.37
N PRO A 28 -6.16 -34.12 4.34
CA PRO A 28 -5.35 -35.20 4.92
C PRO A 28 -6.21 -36.33 5.52
N ASP A 29 -7.36 -36.00 6.13
CA ASP A 29 -8.25 -36.96 6.78
C ASP A 29 -9.11 -37.79 5.80
N CYS A 30 -9.01 -37.54 4.49
CA CYS A 30 -9.72 -38.29 3.45
C CYS A 30 -8.86 -39.37 2.77
N LEU A 31 -7.67 -39.65 3.32
CA LEU A 31 -6.68 -40.57 2.74
C LEU A 31 -6.62 -41.88 3.53
N SER A 32 -7.62 -42.74 3.32
CA SER A 32 -7.59 -44.13 3.83
C SER A 32 -6.52 -44.95 3.12
N GLU A 33 -6.14 -46.10 3.70
CA GLU A 33 -5.19 -47.03 3.07
C GLU A 33 -5.65 -47.45 1.66
N GLU A 34 -6.92 -47.83 1.51
CA GLU A 34 -7.48 -48.21 0.20
C GLU A 34 -7.39 -47.07 -0.83
N CYS A 35 -7.56 -45.82 -0.38
CA CYS A 35 -7.45 -44.64 -1.24
C CYS A 35 -6.00 -44.47 -1.71
N LEU A 36 -5.05 -44.51 -0.77
CA LEU A 36 -3.62 -44.37 -1.08
C LEU A 36 -3.10 -45.53 -1.95
N ASP A 37 -3.60 -46.75 -1.76
CA ASP A 37 -3.25 -47.91 -2.59
C ASP A 37 -3.74 -47.71 -4.03
N TYR A 38 -4.98 -47.23 -4.21
CA TYR A 38 -5.48 -46.87 -5.53
C TYR A 38 -4.67 -45.73 -6.17
N LEU A 39 -4.32 -44.70 -5.41
CA LEU A 39 -3.47 -43.62 -5.91
C LEU A 39 -2.07 -44.13 -6.30
N SER A 40 -1.52 -45.10 -5.58
CA SER A 40 -0.26 -45.75 -5.95
C SER A 40 -0.36 -46.53 -7.27
N GLU A 41 -1.52 -47.15 -7.57
CA GLU A 41 -1.76 -47.75 -8.89
C GLU A 41 -1.73 -46.69 -10.01
N LEU A 42 -2.31 -45.51 -9.77
CA LEU A 42 -2.30 -44.40 -10.73
C LEU A 42 -0.88 -43.83 -10.91
N GLN A 43 -0.12 -43.70 -9.83
CA GLN A 43 1.26 -43.18 -9.86
C GLN A 43 2.18 -44.01 -10.77
N LYS A 44 1.93 -45.32 -10.92
CA LYS A 44 2.68 -46.17 -11.85
C LYS A 44 2.44 -45.84 -13.33
N ARG A 45 1.38 -45.10 -13.64
CA ARG A 45 0.97 -44.72 -15.00
C ARG A 45 1.13 -43.24 -15.30
N TYR A 46 1.02 -42.39 -14.29
CA TYR A 46 1.04 -40.94 -14.40
C TYR A 46 2.00 -40.34 -13.38
N GLU A 47 2.57 -39.19 -13.70
CA GLU A 47 3.20 -38.35 -12.69
C GLU A 47 2.10 -37.82 -11.74
N LEU A 48 1.95 -38.45 -10.58
CA LEU A 48 0.86 -38.17 -9.64
C LEU A 48 1.33 -37.26 -8.50
N TRP A 49 0.65 -36.11 -8.37
CA TRP A 49 0.81 -35.17 -7.27
C TRP A 49 -0.44 -35.14 -6.38
N LEU A 50 -0.22 -35.28 -5.08
CA LEU A 50 -1.24 -35.12 -4.06
C LEU A 50 -1.07 -33.76 -3.37
N GLU A 51 -2.01 -32.85 -3.60
CA GLU A 51 -2.07 -31.55 -2.96
C GLU A 51 -2.85 -31.67 -1.64
N ILE A 52 -2.13 -31.68 -0.52
CA ILE A 52 -2.71 -31.83 0.81
C ILE A 52 -3.03 -30.45 1.37
N GLY A 53 -4.29 -30.22 1.70
CA GLY A 53 -4.75 -28.98 2.29
C GLY A 53 -4.32 -28.82 3.75
N VAL A 54 -3.08 -28.39 3.99
CA VAL A 54 -2.52 -28.09 5.32
C VAL A 54 -3.09 -26.78 5.88
N GLN A 55 -3.04 -25.72 5.06
CA GLN A 55 -3.33 -24.33 5.39
C GLN A 55 -2.35 -23.71 6.40
N THR A 56 -2.18 -24.30 7.58
CA THR A 56 -1.25 -23.89 8.63
C THR A 56 -0.89 -25.08 9.52
N ALA A 57 0.27 -25.01 10.20
CA ALA A 57 0.62 -25.97 11.23
C ALA A 57 0.09 -25.59 12.62
N ASN A 58 -0.62 -24.47 12.77
CA ASN A 58 -1.17 -24.03 14.05
C ASN A 58 -2.58 -24.62 14.28
N ASP A 59 -2.69 -25.60 15.18
CA ASP A 59 -3.96 -26.28 15.48
C ASP A 59 -5.04 -25.34 16.04
N ALA A 60 -4.66 -24.31 16.81
CA ALA A 60 -5.62 -23.32 17.30
C ALA A 60 -6.20 -22.48 16.16
N THR A 61 -5.42 -22.21 15.11
CA THR A 61 -5.91 -21.57 13.89
C THR A 61 -6.81 -22.53 13.11
N LEU A 62 -6.42 -23.80 12.96
CA LEU A 62 -7.23 -24.83 12.26
C LEU A 62 -8.61 -25.01 12.92
N GLU A 63 -8.66 -25.03 14.25
CA GLU A 63 -9.91 -25.05 15.02
C GLU A 63 -10.73 -23.78 14.78
N ARG A 64 -10.10 -22.60 14.87
CA ARG A 64 -10.75 -21.29 14.67
C ARG A 64 -11.42 -21.15 13.30
N ILE A 65 -10.83 -21.73 12.25
CA ILE A 65 -11.40 -21.70 10.89
C ILE A 65 -12.30 -22.90 10.59
N ASN A 66 -12.58 -23.76 11.57
CA ASN A 66 -13.35 -25.00 11.42
C ASN A 66 -12.80 -25.89 10.30
N ARG A 67 -11.49 -26.17 10.33
CA ARG A 67 -10.82 -26.94 9.28
C ARG A 67 -11.26 -28.40 9.22
N GLY A 68 -11.51 -29.00 10.39
CA GLY A 68 -11.93 -30.40 10.53
C GLY A 68 -10.79 -31.43 10.49
N HIS A 69 -9.54 -31.01 10.74
CA HIS A 69 -8.39 -31.87 11.07
C HIS A 69 -7.33 -31.02 11.78
N ASP A 70 -6.38 -31.68 12.44
CA ASP A 70 -5.19 -31.09 13.06
C ASP A 70 -3.95 -31.31 12.18
N PHE A 71 -2.81 -30.75 12.60
CA PHE A 71 -1.55 -30.93 11.90
C PHE A 71 -1.00 -32.36 12.01
N ALA A 72 -1.30 -33.09 13.09
CA ALA A 72 -0.88 -34.48 13.23
C ALA A 72 -1.46 -35.35 12.10
N CYS A 73 -2.71 -35.11 11.69
CA CYS A 73 -3.34 -35.74 10.54
C CYS A 73 -2.58 -35.45 9.23
N VAL A 74 -2.08 -34.22 9.03
CA VAL A 74 -1.23 -33.87 7.88
C VAL A 74 0.07 -34.66 7.89
N GLN A 75 0.74 -34.75 9.05
CA GLN A 75 2.01 -35.47 9.20
C GLN A 75 1.86 -36.96 8.90
N ASP A 76 0.76 -37.58 9.33
CA ASP A 76 0.43 -38.96 9.02
C ASP A 76 0.17 -39.15 7.52
N ALA A 77 -0.73 -38.35 6.95
CA ALA A 77 -1.14 -38.44 5.55
C ALA A 77 0.05 -38.34 4.57
N VAL A 78 0.91 -37.34 4.75
CA VAL A 78 2.06 -37.12 3.85
C VAL A 78 3.09 -38.24 3.95
N ARG A 79 3.32 -38.80 5.15
CA ARG A 79 4.26 -39.93 5.33
C ARG A 79 3.73 -41.21 4.68
N ARG A 80 2.43 -41.50 4.84
CA ARG A 80 1.80 -42.67 4.21
C ARG A 80 1.72 -42.58 2.69
N ALA A 81 1.55 -41.38 2.15
CA ALA A 81 1.62 -41.12 0.71
C ALA A 81 3.05 -41.24 0.19
N HIS A 82 4.03 -40.65 0.88
CA HIS A 82 5.44 -40.73 0.51
C HIS A 82 5.96 -42.19 0.52
N ALA A 83 5.56 -43.00 1.49
CA ALA A 83 5.90 -44.43 1.55
C ALA A 83 5.40 -45.23 0.33
N ARG A 84 4.45 -44.68 -0.44
CA ARG A 84 3.90 -45.25 -1.68
C ARG A 84 4.44 -44.58 -2.95
N ASN A 85 5.50 -43.78 -2.82
CA ASN A 85 6.12 -43.00 -3.89
C ASN A 85 5.16 -41.99 -4.56
N ILE A 86 4.20 -41.45 -3.81
CA ILE A 86 3.29 -40.43 -4.32
C ILE A 86 3.88 -39.04 -3.99
N HIS A 87 4.08 -38.21 -5.02
CA HIS A 87 4.58 -36.85 -4.83
C HIS A 87 3.55 -36.01 -4.08
N CYS A 88 4.00 -35.23 -3.11
CA CYS A 88 3.11 -34.44 -2.25
C CYS A 88 3.43 -32.95 -2.31
N ALA A 89 2.38 -32.14 -2.40
CA ALA A 89 2.45 -30.68 -2.30
C ALA A 89 1.66 -30.17 -1.09
N ALA A 90 2.24 -29.30 -0.29
CA ALA A 90 1.56 -28.63 0.82
C ALA A 90 0.80 -27.39 0.32
N HIS A 91 -0.53 -27.39 0.42
CA HIS A 91 -1.33 -26.20 0.16
C HIS A 91 -1.48 -25.37 1.43
N LEU A 92 -1.01 -24.12 1.38
CA LEU A 92 -0.79 -23.26 2.55
C LEU A 92 -1.40 -21.88 2.34
N ILE A 93 -1.91 -21.26 3.41
CA ILE A 93 -2.52 -19.93 3.39
C ILE A 93 -1.83 -19.04 4.41
N LEU A 94 -1.26 -17.91 3.98
CA LEU A 94 -0.75 -16.88 4.88
C LEU A 94 -1.81 -15.82 5.16
N GLY A 95 -1.84 -15.34 6.40
CA GLY A 95 -2.80 -14.32 6.86
C GLY A 95 -4.10 -14.89 7.43
N LEU A 96 -4.12 -16.14 7.90
CA LEU A 96 -5.29 -16.71 8.57
C LEU A 96 -5.62 -15.94 9.87
N PRO A 97 -6.90 -15.94 10.30
CA PRO A 97 -7.31 -15.16 11.47
C PRO A 97 -6.52 -15.52 12.73
N GLY A 98 -5.90 -14.52 13.36
CA GLY A 98 -5.15 -14.65 14.60
C GLY A 98 -3.74 -15.22 14.45
N GLU A 99 -3.26 -15.41 13.22
CA GLU A 99 -1.85 -15.74 12.97
C GLU A 99 -0.98 -14.49 12.85
N THR A 100 0.27 -14.66 13.25
CA THR A 100 1.34 -13.67 13.14
C THR A 100 2.46 -14.21 12.25
N GLU A 101 3.45 -13.37 11.95
CA GLU A 101 4.65 -13.82 11.24
C GLU A 101 5.33 -15.03 11.91
N LYS A 102 5.32 -15.09 13.25
CA LYS A 102 5.86 -16.23 14.00
C LYS A 102 5.15 -17.54 13.65
N ASP A 103 3.83 -17.51 13.47
CA ASP A 103 3.03 -18.69 13.10
C ASP A 103 3.33 -19.14 11.67
N PHE A 104 3.55 -18.19 10.75
CA PHE A 104 3.94 -18.48 9.37
C PHE A 104 5.31 -19.19 9.34
N LEU A 105 6.29 -18.66 10.07
CA LEU A 105 7.64 -19.24 10.14
C LEU A 105 7.65 -20.62 10.79
N ASN A 106 6.94 -20.80 11.90
CA ASN A 106 6.78 -22.11 12.53
C ASN A 106 6.11 -23.12 11.58
N THR A 107 5.12 -22.67 10.78
CA THR A 107 4.53 -23.53 9.75
C THR A 107 5.54 -23.92 8.68
N ALA A 108 6.37 -22.99 8.21
CA ALA A 108 7.41 -23.28 7.22
C ALA A 108 8.40 -24.33 7.73
N GLU A 109 8.89 -24.16 8.96
CA GLU A 109 9.82 -25.08 9.62
C GLU A 109 9.23 -26.48 9.76
N ARG A 110 7.98 -26.59 10.24
CA ARG A 110 7.29 -27.88 10.37
C ARG A 110 6.98 -28.57 9.05
N ILE A 111 6.79 -27.81 7.97
CA ILE A 111 6.61 -28.35 6.62
C ILE A 111 7.94 -28.82 6.03
N ALA A 112 9.04 -28.10 6.29
CA ALA A 112 10.38 -28.47 5.83
C ALA A 112 10.86 -29.82 6.41
N GLU A 113 10.35 -30.22 7.59
CA GLU A 113 10.63 -31.51 8.22
C GLU A 113 9.85 -32.71 7.62
N LEU A 114 8.88 -32.44 6.75
CA LEU A 114 8.00 -33.47 6.17
C LEU A 114 8.37 -33.77 4.72
N PRO A 115 8.02 -34.96 4.19
CA PRO A 115 8.34 -35.36 2.82
C PRO A 115 7.42 -34.70 1.78
N PHE A 116 7.26 -33.37 1.86
CA PHE A 116 6.68 -32.56 0.80
C PHE A 116 7.77 -32.22 -0.22
N GLU A 117 7.41 -32.30 -1.49
CA GLU A 117 8.31 -31.95 -2.60
C GLU A 117 7.96 -30.58 -3.19
N ALA A 118 6.79 -30.05 -2.85
CA ALA A 118 6.37 -28.74 -3.29
C ALA A 118 5.46 -28.03 -2.29
N VAL A 119 5.38 -26.70 -2.44
CA VAL A 119 4.38 -25.86 -1.76
C VAL A 119 3.51 -25.13 -2.78
N LYS A 120 2.27 -24.90 -2.40
CA LYS A 120 1.30 -24.14 -3.18
C LYS A 120 0.69 -23.06 -2.31
N MET A 121 1.21 -21.83 -2.46
CA MET A 121 0.93 -20.73 -1.57
C MET A 121 -0.35 -19.97 -1.95
N HIS A 122 -1.03 -19.45 -0.93
CA HIS A 122 -2.17 -18.56 -1.00
C HIS A 122 -2.00 -17.43 0.01
N HIS A 123 -2.38 -16.21 -0.37
CA HIS A 123 -2.77 -15.20 0.60
C HIS A 123 -4.23 -15.45 0.98
N LEU A 124 -4.62 -15.12 2.21
CA LEU A 124 -6.02 -15.22 2.62
C LEU A 124 -6.91 -14.32 1.74
N LEU A 125 -7.77 -14.93 0.93
CA LEU A 125 -8.86 -14.26 0.23
C LEU A 125 -10.16 -14.39 1.03
N ILE A 126 -10.73 -13.25 1.43
CA ILE A 126 -12.02 -13.15 2.08
C ILE A 126 -13.09 -12.98 0.99
N LEU A 127 -13.86 -14.02 0.75
CA LEU A 127 -14.87 -14.07 -0.31
C LEU A 127 -16.28 -13.82 0.23
N ARG A 128 -17.15 -13.21 -0.58
CA ARG A 128 -18.58 -13.03 -0.28
C ARG A 128 -19.25 -14.38 0.03
N GLY A 129 -20.22 -14.34 0.94
CA GLY A 129 -21.01 -15.52 1.31
C GLY A 129 -20.27 -16.56 2.14
N THR A 130 -19.04 -16.29 2.58
CA THR A 130 -18.27 -17.21 3.43
C THR A 130 -18.37 -16.84 4.92
N PRO A 131 -18.14 -17.77 5.86
CA PRO A 131 -18.00 -17.44 7.28
C PRO A 131 -16.92 -16.37 7.54
N MET A 132 -15.85 -16.37 6.75
CA MET A 132 -14.77 -15.38 6.81
C MET A 132 -15.26 -13.96 6.47
N ALA A 133 -16.23 -13.84 5.56
CA ALA A 133 -16.87 -12.55 5.27
C ALA A 133 -17.50 -11.95 6.53
N ARG A 134 -18.18 -12.75 7.35
CA ARG A 134 -18.75 -12.27 8.61
C ARG A 134 -17.67 -11.77 9.55
N MET A 135 -16.60 -12.53 9.73
CA MET A 135 -15.45 -12.12 10.56
C MET A 135 -14.85 -10.79 10.09
N PHE A 136 -14.77 -10.58 8.78
CA PHE A 136 -14.28 -9.33 8.21
C PHE A 136 -15.18 -8.13 8.54
N HIS A 137 -16.50 -8.27 8.39
CA HIS A 137 -17.44 -7.21 8.77
C HIS A 137 -17.44 -6.92 10.29
N GLU A 138 -17.08 -7.92 11.11
CA GLU A 138 -16.88 -7.80 12.55
C GLU A 138 -15.48 -7.27 12.94
N ASN A 139 -14.62 -6.91 11.96
CA ASN A 139 -13.21 -6.50 12.15
C ASN A 139 -12.34 -7.54 12.88
N ARG A 140 -12.67 -8.82 12.77
CA ARG A 140 -11.95 -9.94 13.40
C ARG A 140 -10.88 -10.56 12.51
N VAL A 141 -10.82 -10.17 11.24
CA VAL A 141 -9.80 -10.60 10.29
C VAL A 141 -9.53 -9.47 9.30
N CYS A 142 -8.25 -9.27 8.98
CA CYS A 142 -7.80 -8.40 7.91
C CYS A 142 -6.87 -9.23 7.02
N GLY A 143 -7.12 -9.27 5.71
CA GLY A 143 -6.20 -9.90 4.78
C GLY A 143 -4.91 -9.08 4.62
N LEU A 144 -3.82 -9.76 4.27
CA LEU A 144 -2.54 -9.12 3.94
C LEU A 144 -2.65 -8.43 2.58
N ASN A 145 -2.27 -7.16 2.49
CA ASN A 145 -2.07 -6.55 1.18
C ASN A 145 -0.87 -7.19 0.46
N GLU A 146 -0.70 -6.89 -0.82
CA GLU A 146 0.31 -7.52 -1.68
C GLU A 146 1.74 -7.38 -1.14
N TYR A 147 2.07 -6.28 -0.47
CA TYR A 147 3.41 -6.04 0.09
C TYR A 147 3.62 -6.79 1.40
N GLU A 148 2.65 -6.72 2.30
CA GLU A 148 2.65 -7.50 3.55
C GLU A 148 2.76 -8.99 3.25
N TYR A 149 2.01 -9.46 2.25
CA TYR A 149 2.07 -10.84 1.80
C TYR A 149 3.41 -11.18 1.14
N ALA A 150 3.97 -10.31 0.29
CA ALA A 150 5.29 -10.53 -0.32
C ALA A 150 6.39 -10.67 0.75
N ALA A 151 6.42 -9.78 1.74
CA ALA A 151 7.38 -9.85 2.84
C ALA A 151 7.24 -11.14 3.65
N ALA A 152 6.00 -11.49 4.05
CA ALA A 152 5.72 -12.72 4.79
C ALA A 152 6.08 -13.98 3.97
N LEU A 153 5.74 -13.99 2.68
CA LEU A 153 6.02 -15.09 1.76
C LEU A 153 7.53 -15.27 1.56
N ALA A 154 8.30 -14.19 1.42
CA ALA A 154 9.75 -14.29 1.28
C ALA A 154 10.40 -14.92 2.51
N LYS A 155 10.00 -14.48 3.71
CA LYS A 155 10.49 -15.08 4.97
C LYS A 155 10.07 -16.54 5.10
N PHE A 156 8.84 -16.88 4.70
CA PHE A 156 8.34 -18.26 4.66
C PHE A 156 9.19 -19.15 3.73
N LEU A 157 9.39 -18.73 2.47
CA LEU A 157 10.12 -19.52 1.48
C LEU A 157 11.60 -19.70 1.84
N ARG A 158 12.24 -18.71 2.49
CA ARG A 158 13.63 -18.80 2.99
C ARG A 158 13.82 -19.84 4.11
N ARG A 159 12.74 -20.40 4.66
CA ARG A 159 12.78 -21.50 5.65
C ARG A 159 12.55 -22.88 5.03
N LEU A 160 12.19 -22.95 3.75
CA LEU A 160 12.00 -24.20 3.04
C LEU A 160 13.34 -24.68 2.45
N PRO A 161 13.52 -26.00 2.25
CA PRO A 161 14.72 -26.52 1.61
C PRO A 161 14.73 -26.18 0.11
N ASP A 162 15.92 -25.96 -0.45
CA ASP A 162 16.13 -25.61 -1.88
C ASP A 162 15.58 -26.67 -2.85
N SER A 163 15.40 -27.91 -2.39
CA SER A 163 14.81 -28.99 -3.18
C SER A 163 13.29 -28.87 -3.37
N MET A 164 12.62 -28.02 -2.59
CA MET A 164 11.16 -27.90 -2.60
C MET A 164 10.69 -26.91 -3.67
N SER A 165 9.83 -27.40 -4.58
CA SER A 165 9.29 -26.57 -5.67
C SER A 165 8.18 -25.65 -5.19
N VAL A 166 8.11 -24.43 -5.71
CA VAL A 166 6.98 -23.51 -5.47
C VAL A 166 6.02 -23.58 -6.66
N MET A 167 4.93 -24.34 -6.51
CA MET A 167 3.93 -24.50 -7.59
C MET A 167 3.15 -23.22 -7.85
N ARG A 168 2.96 -22.39 -6.82
CA ARG A 168 2.19 -21.14 -6.90
C ARG A 168 2.58 -20.19 -5.78
N LEU A 169 2.67 -18.90 -6.12
CA LEU A 169 2.96 -17.82 -5.18
C LEU A 169 1.71 -17.15 -4.59
N CYS A 170 0.58 -17.08 -5.30
CA CYS A 170 -0.62 -16.39 -4.82
C CYS A 170 -1.92 -16.95 -5.41
N ALA A 171 -3.02 -16.70 -4.70
CA ALA A 171 -4.38 -17.07 -5.09
C ALA A 171 -4.96 -16.13 -6.14
N ASP A 172 -5.99 -16.59 -6.86
CA ASP A 172 -6.91 -15.72 -7.60
C ASP A 172 -8.35 -16.14 -7.31
N ALA A 173 -9.26 -15.16 -7.32
CA ALA A 173 -10.70 -15.37 -7.33
C ALA A 173 -11.35 -14.26 -8.17
N PRO A 174 -12.58 -14.47 -8.70
CA PRO A 174 -13.32 -13.41 -9.40
C PRO A 174 -13.43 -12.16 -8.52
N GLN A 175 -12.98 -11.01 -9.03
CA GLN A 175 -12.82 -9.78 -8.23
C GLN A 175 -14.14 -9.30 -7.61
N GLU A 176 -15.27 -9.55 -8.30
CA GLU A 176 -16.60 -9.27 -7.81
C GLU A 176 -16.91 -9.98 -6.49
N ASN A 177 -16.29 -11.14 -6.24
CA ASN A 177 -16.48 -11.96 -5.05
C ASN A 177 -15.48 -11.65 -3.92
N VAL A 178 -14.38 -10.96 -4.21
CA VAL A 178 -13.36 -10.63 -3.21
C VAL A 178 -13.78 -9.42 -2.38
N LEU A 179 -13.95 -9.63 -1.07
CA LEU A 179 -14.17 -8.56 -0.10
C LEU A 179 -12.84 -7.91 0.31
N ALA A 180 -11.84 -8.73 0.65
CA ALA A 180 -10.50 -8.31 1.02
C ALA A 180 -9.50 -9.48 0.91
N PRO A 181 -8.18 -9.22 0.80
CA PRO A 181 -7.58 -7.94 0.43
C PRO A 181 -7.94 -7.59 -1.03
N LYS A 182 -7.96 -6.30 -1.36
CA LYS A 182 -8.11 -5.84 -2.74
C LYS A 182 -6.77 -5.32 -3.24
N TRP A 183 -6.00 -6.21 -3.82
CA TRP A 183 -4.72 -5.86 -4.42
C TRP A 183 -4.96 -4.99 -5.66
N TRP A 184 -4.13 -3.97 -5.82
CA TRP A 184 -4.12 -3.17 -7.03
C TRP A 184 -3.31 -3.88 -8.13
N MET A 185 -2.32 -4.69 -7.73
CA MET A 185 -1.50 -5.48 -8.65
C MET A 185 -2.29 -6.64 -9.26
N LYS A 186 -2.13 -6.83 -10.57
CA LYS A 186 -2.48 -8.10 -11.21
C LYS A 186 -1.47 -9.19 -10.79
N LYS A 187 -1.88 -10.45 -10.89
CA LYS A 187 -1.04 -11.61 -10.55
C LYS A 187 0.35 -11.59 -11.18
N GLY A 188 0.45 -11.22 -12.46
CA GLY A 188 1.73 -11.12 -13.17
C GLY A 188 2.65 -10.06 -12.58
N GLN A 189 2.11 -8.87 -12.28
CA GLN A 189 2.83 -7.76 -11.66
C GLN A 189 3.32 -8.13 -10.25
N PHE A 190 2.46 -8.76 -9.44
CA PHE A 190 2.86 -9.27 -8.13
C PHE A 190 4.00 -10.28 -8.24
N ARG A 191 3.93 -11.22 -9.20
CA ARG A 191 4.98 -12.22 -9.39
C ARG A 191 6.31 -11.58 -9.77
N GLU A 192 6.31 -10.65 -10.72
CA GLU A 192 7.53 -9.95 -11.15
C GLU A 192 8.16 -9.16 -10.01
N MET A 193 7.35 -8.38 -9.29
CA MET A 193 7.79 -7.65 -8.11
C MET A 193 8.33 -8.60 -7.03
N PHE A 194 7.62 -9.69 -6.73
CA PHE A 194 8.04 -10.64 -5.72
C PHE A 194 9.35 -11.34 -6.09
N LEU A 195 9.53 -11.75 -7.35
CA LEU A 195 10.76 -12.41 -7.78
C LEU A 195 11.97 -11.47 -7.73
N ASP A 196 11.79 -10.22 -8.16
CA ASP A 196 12.83 -9.20 -8.01
C ASP A 196 13.18 -8.98 -6.54
N PHE A 197 12.19 -8.75 -5.68
CA PHE A 197 12.36 -8.63 -4.23
C PHE A 197 13.04 -9.86 -3.60
N PHE A 198 12.61 -11.07 -3.96
CA PHE A 198 13.12 -12.31 -3.37
C PHE A 198 14.55 -12.62 -3.82
N SER A 199 14.92 -12.23 -5.05
CA SER A 199 16.25 -12.46 -5.62
C SER A 199 17.35 -11.59 -5.00
N ARG A 200 16.99 -10.44 -4.45
CA ARG A 200 17.92 -9.54 -3.76
C ARG A 200 18.39 -10.21 -2.46
N GLN A 201 19.66 -10.60 -2.42
CA GLN A 201 20.32 -11.13 -1.23
C GLN A 201 20.87 -9.97 -0.41
N GLU A 202 20.10 -9.51 0.59
CA GLU A 202 20.52 -8.87 1.84
C GLU A 202 19.33 -8.12 2.45
N GLU A 203 19.31 -8.04 3.78
CA GLU A 203 18.43 -7.16 4.55
C GLU A 203 18.67 -5.73 4.08
N THR A 204 17.81 -5.21 3.20
CA THR A 204 17.77 -3.77 3.00
C THR A 204 17.36 -3.18 4.34
N SER A 205 18.27 -2.43 4.98
CA SER A 205 17.98 -1.69 6.21
C SER A 205 16.88 -0.63 6.03
N SER A 206 16.43 -0.41 4.79
CA SER A 206 15.31 0.45 4.46
C SER A 206 13.98 -0.25 4.71
N PRO A 207 13.02 0.39 5.40
CA PRO A 207 11.65 -0.11 5.53
C PRO A 207 10.86 -0.06 4.20
N PHE A 208 11.44 0.50 3.13
CA PHE A 208 10.81 0.70 1.82
C PHE A 208 11.30 -0.32 0.79
N GLU A 209 11.14 -1.60 1.11
CA GLU A 209 11.71 -2.72 0.35
C GLU A 209 11.11 -2.88 -1.08
N PHE A 210 9.96 -2.25 -1.34
CA PHE A 210 9.21 -2.41 -2.59
C PHE A 210 9.16 -1.11 -3.40
N ALA A 211 10.08 -0.98 -4.37
CA ALA A 211 9.99 0.02 -5.42
C ALA A 211 9.09 -0.49 -6.55
N CYS A 212 8.03 0.26 -6.88
CA CYS A 212 7.07 -0.09 -7.92
C CYS A 212 7.21 0.88 -9.09
N ARG A 213 7.29 0.38 -10.34
CA ARG A 213 7.15 1.25 -11.52
C ARG A 213 5.69 1.71 -11.66
N THR A 214 5.50 3.01 -11.85
CA THR A 214 4.22 3.66 -12.15
C THR A 214 3.95 3.65 -13.66
N ALA A 215 2.74 4.02 -14.07
CA ALA A 215 2.35 3.99 -15.48
C ALA A 215 3.14 4.98 -16.37
N ASP A 216 3.69 6.05 -15.81
CA ASP A 216 4.58 6.99 -16.52
C ASP A 216 6.07 6.58 -16.49
N GLY A 217 6.38 5.38 -15.97
CA GLY A 217 7.73 4.82 -15.93
C GLY A 217 8.56 5.23 -14.70
N SER A 218 8.12 6.22 -13.93
CA SER A 218 8.77 6.59 -12.66
C SER A 218 8.56 5.53 -11.58
N TYR A 219 9.22 5.71 -10.42
CA TYR A 219 9.10 4.78 -9.30
C TYR A 219 8.29 5.39 -8.15
N THR A 220 7.60 4.53 -7.41
CA THR A 220 7.03 4.87 -6.11
C THR A 220 7.31 3.76 -5.09
N PHE A 221 7.50 4.11 -3.82
CA PHE A 221 7.57 3.16 -2.72
C PHE A 221 6.21 2.94 -2.08
N TYR A 222 6.05 1.78 -1.46
CA TYR A 222 4.97 1.53 -0.52
C TYR A 222 5.43 1.74 0.92
N HIS A 223 4.73 2.58 1.67
CA HIS A 223 4.98 2.79 3.08
C HIS A 223 4.17 1.77 3.92
N PRO A 224 4.81 0.83 4.63
CA PRO A 224 4.10 -0.24 5.34
C PRO A 224 3.22 0.28 6.48
N ALA A 225 3.69 1.25 7.29
CA ALA A 225 2.91 1.77 8.41
C ALA A 225 1.65 2.57 8.00
N TYR A 226 1.76 3.42 6.97
CA TYR A 226 0.62 4.16 6.42
C TYR A 226 -0.22 3.34 5.45
N ARG A 227 0.31 2.20 4.99
CA ARG A 227 -0.29 1.31 4.00
C ARG A 227 -0.62 2.02 2.68
N GLN A 228 0.24 2.93 2.26
CA GLN A 228 0.04 3.81 1.11
C GLN A 228 1.29 3.92 0.26
N HIS A 229 1.10 4.18 -1.02
CA HIS A 229 2.19 4.62 -1.88
C HIS A 229 2.56 6.06 -1.58
N PHE A 230 3.83 6.42 -1.74
CA PHE A 230 4.28 7.81 -1.67
C PHE A 230 3.69 8.66 -2.80
N HIS A 231 3.47 8.06 -3.97
CA HIS A 231 2.88 8.71 -5.13
C HIS A 231 1.83 7.81 -5.79
N SER A 232 1.00 8.41 -6.63
CA SER A 232 0.04 7.74 -7.48
C SER A 232 0.71 6.72 -8.40
N THR A 233 0.14 5.51 -8.47
CA THR A 233 0.59 4.47 -9.41
C THR A 233 0.35 4.86 -10.88
N ALA A 234 -0.40 5.94 -11.15
CA ALA A 234 -0.52 6.52 -12.48
C ALA A 234 0.75 7.26 -12.93
N GLY A 235 1.58 7.73 -12.00
CA GLY A 235 2.85 8.38 -12.33
C GLY A 235 3.33 9.37 -11.28
N ALA A 236 4.48 9.11 -10.63
CA ALA A 236 5.03 9.99 -9.59
C ALA A 236 5.56 11.31 -10.16
N GLY A 237 6.32 11.22 -11.26
CA GLY A 237 6.83 12.41 -11.95
C GLY A 237 5.70 13.28 -12.51
N THR A 238 4.73 12.65 -13.18
CA THR A 238 3.58 13.37 -13.74
C THR A 238 2.66 13.95 -12.66
N GLU A 239 2.49 13.27 -11.52
CA GLU A 239 1.72 13.78 -10.39
C GLU A 239 2.29 15.10 -9.87
N SER A 240 3.62 15.20 -9.75
CA SER A 240 4.30 16.41 -9.27
C SER A 240 3.94 17.63 -10.14
N ASP A 241 4.00 17.48 -11.47
CA ASP A 241 3.62 18.56 -12.38
C ASP A 241 2.12 18.90 -12.28
N LYS A 242 1.25 17.89 -12.35
CA LYS A 242 -0.20 18.07 -12.42
C LYS A 242 -0.84 18.57 -11.13
N LYS A 243 -0.28 18.21 -9.97
CA LYS A 243 -0.85 18.55 -8.67
C LYS A 243 -0.23 19.78 -8.04
N TYR A 244 1.03 20.08 -8.34
CA TYR A 244 1.75 21.15 -7.67
C TYR A 244 2.22 22.24 -8.64
N LEU A 245 3.00 21.91 -9.68
CA LEU A 245 3.65 22.94 -10.49
C LEU A 245 2.69 23.67 -11.43
N GLU A 246 1.83 22.95 -12.17
CA GLU A 246 0.86 23.55 -13.09
C GLU A 246 -0.16 24.43 -12.36
N PRO A 247 -0.83 23.97 -11.29
CA PRO A 247 -1.84 24.79 -10.63
C PRO A 247 -1.26 26.04 -9.94
N CYS A 248 0.00 25.95 -9.48
CA CYS A 248 0.75 27.08 -8.93
C CYS A 248 1.45 27.95 -9.98
N ARG A 249 1.27 27.65 -11.28
CA ARG A 249 1.85 28.38 -12.43
C ARG A 249 3.36 28.54 -12.34
N ILE A 250 4.06 27.57 -11.76
CA ILE A 250 5.49 27.69 -11.46
C ILE A 250 6.32 28.02 -12.71
N ARG A 251 6.12 27.27 -13.81
CA ARG A 251 6.86 27.48 -15.06
C ARG A 251 6.61 28.86 -15.67
N GLU A 252 5.38 29.33 -15.62
CA GLU A 252 5.05 30.65 -16.16
C GLU A 252 5.70 31.77 -15.34
N ARG A 253 5.64 31.67 -14.01
CA ARG A 253 6.27 32.63 -13.09
C ARG A 253 7.79 32.65 -13.28
N LEU A 254 8.42 31.49 -13.44
CA LEU A 254 9.85 31.39 -13.76
C LEU A 254 10.18 32.02 -15.12
N ALA A 255 9.38 31.75 -16.15
CA ALA A 255 9.55 32.38 -17.47
C ALA A 255 9.48 33.92 -17.40
N ASN A 256 8.70 34.47 -16.47
CA ASN A 256 8.62 35.91 -16.18
C ASN A 256 9.79 36.44 -15.32
N GLY A 257 10.76 35.60 -14.95
CA GLY A 257 11.94 35.98 -14.17
C GLY A 257 11.70 36.04 -12.66
N GLU A 258 10.59 35.49 -12.15
CA GLU A 258 10.31 35.53 -10.71
C GLU A 258 11.29 34.66 -9.90
N THR A 259 11.57 35.10 -8.67
CA THR A 259 12.22 34.29 -7.63
C THR A 259 11.16 33.72 -6.71
N LEU A 260 11.03 32.39 -6.72
CA LEU A 260 10.00 31.66 -5.99
C LEU A 260 10.59 31.02 -4.73
N GLN A 261 10.01 31.33 -3.58
CA GLN A 261 10.24 30.58 -2.35
C GLN A 261 9.12 29.55 -2.19
N ILE A 262 9.48 28.28 -2.06
CA ILE A 262 8.53 27.16 -1.93
C ILE A 262 8.82 26.42 -0.63
N LEU A 263 7.76 26.15 0.14
CA LEU A 263 7.80 25.27 1.29
C LEU A 263 7.16 23.95 0.90
N GLU A 264 7.81 22.84 1.18
CA GLU A 264 7.26 21.51 0.99
C GLU A 264 7.16 20.77 2.33
N ILE A 265 6.00 20.15 2.56
CA ILE A 265 5.75 19.30 3.72
C ILE A 265 5.65 17.86 3.22
N GLY A 266 6.66 17.05 3.53
CA GLY A 266 6.81 15.68 3.03
C GLY A 266 7.66 15.64 1.79
N PHE A 267 9.00 15.67 1.95
CA PHE A 267 9.94 15.50 0.83
C PHE A 267 9.72 14.16 0.12
N GLY A 268 9.47 13.09 0.89
CA GLY A 268 9.24 11.75 0.40
C GLY A 268 10.39 11.29 -0.48
N MET A 269 10.07 10.99 -1.72
CA MET A 269 11.04 10.52 -2.71
C MET A 269 11.71 11.66 -3.49
N GLY A 270 11.35 12.93 -3.24
CA GLY A 270 11.95 14.11 -3.87
C GLY A 270 11.45 14.43 -5.29
N PHE A 271 10.31 13.88 -5.72
CA PHE A 271 9.80 14.10 -7.09
C PHE A 271 9.33 15.53 -7.34
N ASN A 272 8.71 16.19 -6.36
CA ASN A 272 8.34 17.60 -6.50
C ASN A 272 9.59 18.50 -6.60
N ALA A 273 10.61 18.25 -5.76
CA ALA A 273 11.89 18.94 -5.82
C ALA A 273 12.58 18.74 -7.18
N ALA A 274 12.59 17.51 -7.70
CA ALA A 274 13.12 17.18 -9.03
C ALA A 274 12.33 17.88 -10.15
N ALA A 275 11.00 17.95 -10.03
CA ALA A 275 10.14 18.63 -10.99
C ALA A 275 10.39 20.15 -11.01
N LEU A 276 10.62 20.75 -9.84
CA LEU A 276 10.99 22.17 -9.68
C LEU A 276 12.37 22.45 -10.25
N HIS A 277 13.36 21.60 -9.95
CA HIS A 277 14.71 21.74 -10.49
C HIS A 277 14.69 21.64 -12.02
N ARG A 278 13.99 20.66 -12.57
CA ARG A 278 13.74 20.55 -14.01
C ARG A 278 13.06 21.81 -14.57
N ALA A 279 12.07 22.37 -13.88
CA ALA A 279 11.38 23.58 -14.32
C ALA A 279 12.34 24.76 -14.48
N VAL A 280 13.21 25.00 -13.49
CA VAL A 280 14.22 26.07 -13.54
C VAL A 280 15.17 25.89 -14.72
N ARG A 281 15.67 24.66 -14.94
CA ARG A 281 16.58 24.36 -16.07
C ARG A 281 15.90 24.57 -17.43
N GLU A 282 14.66 24.13 -17.58
CA GLU A 282 13.90 24.24 -18.83
C GLU A 282 13.50 25.68 -19.15
N THR A 283 13.14 26.47 -18.14
CA THR A 283 12.77 27.88 -18.36
C THR A 283 13.98 28.77 -18.61
N GLY A 284 15.12 28.46 -18.00
CA GLY A 284 16.36 29.26 -18.12
C GLY A 284 16.22 30.70 -17.61
N ASN A 285 15.17 31.00 -16.86
CA ASN A 285 14.85 32.30 -16.29
C ASN A 285 14.18 32.11 -14.91
N GLY A 286 14.30 33.12 -14.04
CA GLY A 286 13.83 33.08 -12.66
C GLY A 286 14.67 32.15 -11.76
N SER A 287 14.23 31.96 -10.52
CA SER A 287 14.89 31.06 -9.57
C SER A 287 13.91 30.41 -8.59
N VAL A 288 14.29 29.27 -8.01
CA VAL A 288 13.53 28.59 -6.95
C VAL A 288 14.42 28.35 -5.75
N LYS A 289 13.91 28.71 -4.57
CA LYS A 289 14.43 28.29 -3.26
C LYS A 289 13.40 27.42 -2.59
N LEU A 290 13.70 26.14 -2.48
CA LEU A 290 12.88 25.13 -1.83
C LEU A 290 13.37 24.87 -0.41
N VAL A 291 12.47 24.94 0.56
CA VAL A 291 12.66 24.36 1.89
C VAL A 291 11.71 23.19 2.01
N SER A 292 12.22 21.98 2.19
CA SER A 292 11.40 20.77 2.32
C SER A 292 11.61 20.11 3.67
N LEU A 293 10.54 19.56 4.26
CA LEU A 293 10.58 18.86 5.53
C LEU A 293 10.29 17.37 5.33
N GLU A 294 11.07 16.52 5.99
CA GLU A 294 10.88 15.06 6.00
C GLU A 294 10.98 14.49 7.40
N SER A 295 9.98 13.69 7.78
CA SER A 295 9.94 13.05 9.08
C SER A 295 10.71 11.72 9.14
N ASP A 296 10.82 11.01 8.01
CA ASP A 296 11.49 9.71 7.90
C ASP A 296 12.70 9.79 6.93
N PRO A 297 13.92 9.99 7.45
CA PRO A 297 15.12 10.03 6.62
C PRO A 297 15.37 8.75 5.80
N ALA A 298 14.76 7.61 6.16
CA ALA A 298 14.94 6.37 5.44
C ALA A 298 14.36 6.40 4.02
N VAL A 299 13.42 7.31 3.73
CA VAL A 299 12.85 7.43 2.38
C VAL A 299 13.85 8.04 1.41
N LEU A 300 14.64 9.01 1.85
CA LEU A 300 15.69 9.59 1.02
C LEU A 300 16.77 8.57 0.71
N HIS A 301 17.18 7.79 1.70
CA HIS A 301 18.13 6.70 1.50
C HIS A 301 17.61 5.66 0.50
N ALA A 302 16.32 5.31 0.59
CA ALA A 302 15.69 4.42 -0.39
C ALA A 302 15.65 5.04 -1.79
N ALA A 303 15.31 6.33 -1.90
CA ALA A 303 15.25 7.06 -3.17
C ALA A 303 16.62 7.08 -3.87
N ALA A 304 17.72 7.23 -3.12
CA ALA A 304 19.07 7.15 -3.65
C ALA A 304 19.47 5.76 -4.17
N LEU A 305 18.76 4.70 -3.78
CA LEU A 305 18.98 3.33 -4.26
C LEU A 305 18.06 2.95 -5.42
N LEU A 306 17.20 3.86 -5.89
CA LEU A 306 16.35 3.60 -7.03
C LEU A 306 17.18 3.31 -8.29
N PRO A 307 16.75 2.35 -9.14
CA PRO A 307 17.40 2.12 -10.42
C PRO A 307 17.43 3.36 -11.31
N GLU A 308 16.35 4.14 -11.29
CA GLU A 308 16.22 5.41 -12.02
C GLU A 308 15.52 6.45 -11.12
N HIS A 309 16.11 7.64 -11.02
CA HIS A 309 15.50 8.81 -10.37
C HIS A 309 15.64 10.02 -11.31
N PRO A 310 14.59 10.86 -11.49
CA PRO A 310 14.65 12.00 -12.42
C PRO A 310 15.72 13.04 -12.08
N ASP A 311 16.15 13.11 -10.82
CA ASP A 311 17.24 13.97 -10.39
C ASP A 311 18.12 13.27 -9.36
N LYS A 312 18.96 12.35 -9.82
CA LYS A 312 19.79 11.53 -8.94
C LYS A 312 20.85 12.35 -8.18
N ILE A 313 21.42 13.35 -8.85
CA ILE A 313 22.47 14.21 -8.29
C ILE A 313 21.94 15.00 -7.09
N MET A 314 20.73 15.57 -7.21
CA MET A 314 20.08 16.26 -6.10
C MET A 314 19.85 15.33 -4.90
N ILE A 315 19.29 14.13 -5.14
CA ILE A 315 19.03 13.15 -4.08
C ILE A 315 20.32 12.77 -3.35
N ASP A 316 21.40 12.50 -4.08
CA ASP A 316 22.69 12.11 -3.50
C ASP A 316 23.32 13.25 -2.68
N SER A 317 23.20 14.50 -3.15
CA SER A 317 23.65 15.68 -2.40
C SER A 317 22.86 15.87 -1.10
N LEU A 318 21.53 15.81 -1.18
CA LEU A 318 20.65 15.97 -0.02
C LEU A 318 20.88 14.86 1.02
N GLN A 319 21.17 13.64 0.60
CA GLN A 319 21.51 12.55 1.51
C GLN A 319 22.81 12.81 2.26
N GLY A 320 23.80 13.43 1.61
CA GLY A 320 25.11 13.71 2.20
C GLY A 320 25.11 14.91 3.15
N CYS A 321 24.48 16.02 2.77
CA CYS A 321 24.59 17.29 3.50
C CYS A 321 23.29 18.07 3.67
N GLN A 322 22.13 17.49 3.32
CA GLN A 322 20.81 18.12 3.45
C GLN A 322 20.64 19.44 2.67
N HIS A 323 21.56 19.70 1.73
CA HIS A 323 21.57 20.90 0.91
C HIS A 323 21.93 20.54 -0.53
N PHE A 324 21.32 21.25 -1.48
CA PHE A 324 21.63 21.14 -2.89
C PHE A 324 21.47 22.51 -3.55
N GLU A 325 22.44 22.86 -4.39
CA GLU A 325 22.43 24.09 -5.18
C GLU A 325 22.94 23.78 -6.60
N ASP A 326 22.15 24.18 -7.60
CA ASP A 326 22.52 24.13 -9.02
C ASP A 326 21.98 25.38 -9.72
N GLY A 327 22.88 26.35 -9.93
CA GLY A 327 22.57 27.62 -10.57
C GLY A 327 21.46 28.41 -9.88
N ALA A 328 20.28 28.47 -10.50
CA ALA A 328 19.12 29.20 -10.00
C ALA A 328 18.15 28.34 -9.17
N PHE A 329 18.54 27.11 -8.82
CA PHE A 329 17.78 26.21 -7.97
C PHE A 329 18.55 25.92 -6.68
N GLN A 330 17.89 26.12 -5.53
CA GLN A 330 18.38 25.75 -4.21
C GLN A 330 17.34 24.90 -3.49
N CYS A 331 17.78 23.84 -2.81
CA CYS A 331 16.95 22.98 -1.98
C CYS A 331 17.62 22.73 -0.63
N ASP A 332 16.91 23.08 0.45
CA ASP A 332 17.28 22.77 1.83
C ASP A 332 16.32 21.73 2.40
N LEU A 333 16.85 20.63 2.93
CA LEU A 333 16.07 19.53 3.51
C LEU A 333 16.20 19.54 5.04
N ILE A 334 15.06 19.65 5.73
CA ILE A 334 15.02 19.65 7.20
C ILE A 334 14.40 18.35 7.67
N TYR A 335 15.13 17.58 8.48
CA TYR A 335 14.58 16.38 9.11
C TYR A 335 13.83 16.72 10.39
N GLY A 336 12.64 16.17 10.53
CA GLY A 336 11.83 16.27 11.74
C GLY A 336 10.34 16.36 11.46
N ASP A 337 9.58 16.35 12.55
CA ASP A 337 8.13 16.56 12.49
C ASP A 337 7.83 17.98 12.01
N ALA A 338 7.17 18.11 10.86
CA ALA A 338 6.88 19.41 10.27
C ALA A 338 6.11 20.35 11.21
N ARG A 339 5.36 19.82 12.17
CA ARG A 339 4.65 20.59 13.20
C ARG A 339 5.58 21.38 14.14
N GLN A 340 6.83 20.94 14.26
CA GLN A 340 7.82 21.49 15.18
C GLN A 340 8.95 22.25 14.45
N TYR A 341 9.20 21.91 13.19
CA TYR A 341 10.37 22.37 12.44
C TYR A 341 10.06 23.36 11.30
N LEU A 342 8.87 23.99 11.28
CA LEU A 342 8.56 25.01 10.29
C LEU A 342 9.63 26.12 10.25
N PRO A 343 10.00 26.62 9.06
CA PRO A 343 11.13 27.53 8.88
C PRO A 343 10.80 28.97 9.33
N GLY A 344 10.96 29.22 10.63
CA GLY A 344 11.02 30.56 11.24
C GLY A 344 9.96 31.54 10.73
N ASN A 345 10.37 32.73 10.29
CA ASN A 345 9.49 33.78 9.76
C ASN A 345 9.55 33.87 8.22
N MET A 346 9.95 32.80 7.53
CA MET A 346 10.05 32.81 6.07
C MET A 346 8.65 32.83 5.44
N LEU A 347 8.51 33.58 4.34
CA LEU A 347 7.26 33.67 3.59
C LEU A 347 7.41 33.07 2.19
N PHE A 348 6.52 32.17 1.85
CA PHE A 348 6.58 31.36 0.65
C PHE A 348 5.54 31.80 -0.39
N ASN A 349 5.95 31.75 -1.66
CA ASN A 349 5.09 31.94 -2.82
C ASN A 349 4.12 30.74 -2.98
N ALA A 350 4.55 29.56 -2.58
CA ALA A 350 3.70 28.37 -2.54
C ALA A 350 4.09 27.44 -1.38
N VAL A 351 3.09 26.73 -0.84
CA VAL A 351 3.26 25.62 0.09
C VAL A 351 2.75 24.35 -0.58
N PHE A 352 3.59 23.34 -0.76
CA PHE A 352 3.21 22.01 -1.22
C PHE A 352 2.98 21.13 0.01
N LEU A 353 1.72 20.79 0.27
CA LEU A 353 1.34 19.90 1.37
C LEU A 353 1.14 18.47 0.83
N ASP A 354 2.19 17.66 0.96
CA ASP A 354 2.32 16.35 0.32
C ASP A 354 2.54 15.20 1.32
N GLY A 355 1.82 15.24 2.45
CA GLY A 355 1.82 14.15 3.42
C GLY A 355 1.04 12.91 2.93
N PHE A 356 1.18 11.79 3.65
CA PHE A 356 0.24 10.67 3.49
C PHE A 356 -1.20 11.12 3.76
N SER A 357 -2.18 10.35 3.26
CA SER A 357 -3.57 10.81 3.24
C SER A 357 -4.10 11.19 4.63
N PRO A 358 -5.10 12.07 4.73
CA PRO A 358 -5.53 12.62 6.02
C PRO A 358 -6.00 11.62 7.07
N ASP A 359 -6.52 10.45 6.70
CA ASP A 359 -6.88 9.37 7.64
C ASP A 359 -5.68 8.48 8.02
N ALA A 360 -4.65 8.44 7.17
CA ALA A 360 -3.41 7.74 7.42
C ALA A 360 -2.43 8.56 8.28
N ASN A 361 -2.33 9.87 8.05
CA ASN A 361 -1.38 10.76 8.71
C ASN A 361 -2.03 12.11 9.07
N PRO A 362 -3.06 12.11 9.92
CA PRO A 362 -3.87 13.30 10.24
C PRO A 362 -3.08 14.48 10.82
N GLU A 363 -1.90 14.24 11.40
CA GLU A 363 -1.00 15.24 11.97
C GLU A 363 -0.75 16.43 11.05
N LEU A 364 -0.56 16.16 9.74
CA LEU A 364 -0.25 17.17 8.72
C LEU A 364 -1.50 17.86 8.13
N TRP A 365 -2.70 17.51 8.61
CA TRP A 365 -3.98 17.97 8.03
C TRP A 365 -4.92 18.60 9.04
N THR A 366 -4.43 18.84 10.25
CA THR A 366 -5.24 19.42 11.33
C THR A 366 -5.54 20.89 11.05
N LEU A 367 -6.66 21.36 11.60
CA LEU A 367 -7.02 22.79 11.59
C LEU A 367 -5.86 23.66 12.08
N ASP A 368 -5.21 23.19 13.14
CA ASP A 368 -4.13 23.86 13.85
C ASP A 368 -2.84 23.93 13.02
N PHE A 369 -2.45 22.82 12.37
CA PHE A 369 -1.26 22.83 11.51
C PHE A 369 -1.48 23.63 10.22
N ILE A 370 -2.67 23.59 9.63
CA ILE A 370 -3.03 24.47 8.51
C ILE A 370 -2.95 25.95 8.92
N ALA A 371 -3.34 26.28 10.16
CA ALA A 371 -3.19 27.65 10.69
C ALA A 371 -1.72 28.05 10.79
N ALA A 372 -0.83 27.15 11.21
CA ALA A 372 0.61 27.38 11.25
C ALA A 372 1.23 27.55 9.84
N LEU A 373 0.81 26.74 8.86
CA LEU A 373 1.24 26.90 7.47
C LEU A 373 0.80 28.23 6.87
N LYS A 374 -0.41 28.70 7.23
CA LYS A 374 -0.93 30.00 6.77
C LYS A 374 -0.01 31.16 7.16
N THR A 375 0.65 31.14 8.32
CA THR A 375 1.55 32.24 8.74
C THR A 375 2.82 32.32 7.90
N HIS A 376 3.12 31.29 7.11
CA HIS A 376 4.28 31.21 6.24
C HIS A 376 3.92 31.50 4.77
N LEU A 377 2.66 31.82 4.45
CA LEU A 377 2.28 32.18 3.08
C LEU A 377 2.40 33.69 2.85
N LYS A 378 2.96 34.07 1.69
CA LYS A 378 2.80 35.43 1.18
C LYS A 378 1.31 35.76 0.95
N PRO A 379 0.90 37.04 0.96
CA PRO A 379 -0.50 37.42 0.74
C PRO A 379 -1.10 36.92 -0.59
N ASP A 380 -0.27 36.81 -1.63
CA ASP A 380 -0.59 36.27 -2.96
C ASP A 380 -0.15 34.81 -3.13
N GLY A 381 0.35 34.18 -2.07
CA GLY A 381 0.78 32.80 -2.05
C GLY A 381 -0.37 31.81 -2.01
N MET A 382 -0.06 30.55 -2.30
CA MET A 382 -1.05 29.48 -2.30
C MET A 382 -0.53 28.20 -1.67
N LEU A 383 -1.43 27.45 -1.03
CA LEU A 383 -1.20 26.08 -0.58
C LEU A 383 -1.81 25.13 -1.62
N ALA A 384 -1.03 24.15 -2.08
CA ALA A 384 -1.45 23.11 -3.00
C ALA A 384 -1.32 21.73 -2.35
N THR A 385 -2.24 20.83 -2.65
CA THR A 385 -2.19 19.43 -2.19
C THR A 385 -2.94 18.49 -3.15
N TYR A 386 -2.49 17.25 -3.29
CA TYR A 386 -3.21 16.22 -4.04
C TYR A 386 -4.56 15.84 -3.37
N SER A 387 -4.70 16.08 -2.06
CA SER A 387 -5.85 15.64 -1.29
C SER A 387 -7.10 16.47 -1.61
N SER A 388 -8.24 15.81 -1.73
CA SER A 388 -9.58 16.44 -1.83
C SER A 388 -10.53 15.97 -0.72
N ALA A 389 -9.95 15.55 0.41
CA ALA A 389 -10.71 15.07 1.56
C ALA A 389 -11.49 16.20 2.22
N TYR A 390 -12.76 15.95 2.54
CA TYR A 390 -13.64 16.96 3.15
C TYR A 390 -13.13 17.52 4.50
N PRO A 391 -12.50 16.74 5.40
CA PRO A 391 -11.87 17.32 6.60
C PRO A 391 -10.81 18.37 6.30
N VAL A 392 -10.04 18.19 5.20
CA VAL A 392 -9.01 19.14 4.74
C VAL A 392 -9.68 20.40 4.17
N CYS A 393 -10.73 20.24 3.34
CA CYS A 393 -11.53 21.38 2.89
C CYS A 393 -12.05 22.20 4.09
N GLY A 394 -12.56 21.52 5.11
CA GLY A 394 -13.05 22.14 6.33
C GLY A 394 -11.95 22.90 7.09
N ALA A 395 -10.75 22.31 7.22
CA ALA A 395 -9.60 22.94 7.87
C ALA A 395 -9.18 24.23 7.15
N LEU A 396 -9.10 24.18 5.82
CA LEU A 396 -8.71 25.34 5.00
C LEU A 396 -9.78 26.45 5.03
N LEU A 397 -11.06 26.11 4.88
CA LEU A 397 -12.15 27.09 4.95
C LEU A 397 -12.22 27.79 6.31
N ARG A 398 -12.07 27.04 7.41
CA ARG A 398 -12.05 27.61 8.77
C ARG A 398 -10.82 28.49 9.02
N ASN A 399 -9.72 28.26 8.29
CA ASN A 399 -8.56 29.15 8.28
C ASN A 399 -8.70 30.34 7.31
N GLY A 400 -9.86 30.51 6.66
CA GLY A 400 -10.17 31.67 5.82
C GLY A 400 -9.59 31.60 4.40
N PHE A 401 -9.21 30.41 3.93
CA PHE A 401 -8.78 30.22 2.55
C PHE A 401 -9.97 30.20 1.58
N LEU A 402 -9.76 30.74 0.39
CA LEU A 402 -10.58 30.48 -0.80
C LEU A 402 -10.09 29.20 -1.46
N LEU A 403 -11.02 28.30 -1.80
CA LEU A 403 -10.69 26.97 -2.32
C LEU A 403 -10.95 26.83 -3.81
N TYR A 404 -10.02 26.15 -4.47
CA TYR A 404 -10.03 25.84 -5.88
C TYR A 404 -9.65 24.38 -6.09
N THR A 405 -9.90 23.87 -7.29
CA THR A 405 -9.57 22.49 -7.66
C THR A 405 -8.63 22.44 -8.85
N SER A 406 -7.68 21.51 -8.83
CA SER A 406 -6.87 21.17 -10.01
C SER A 406 -7.53 20.10 -10.87
N GLU A 407 -6.96 19.86 -12.05
CA GLU A 407 -7.40 18.75 -12.91
C GLU A 407 -7.18 17.38 -12.21
N PRO A 408 -8.09 16.40 -12.43
CA PRO A 408 -7.88 15.05 -11.97
C PRO A 408 -6.65 14.41 -12.62
N PHE A 409 -5.83 13.73 -11.80
CA PHE A 409 -4.72 12.91 -12.26
C PHE A 409 -4.56 11.74 -11.29
N GLY A 410 -4.46 10.52 -11.83
CA GLY A 410 -4.40 9.27 -11.05
C GLY A 410 -5.64 8.95 -10.18
N ARG A 411 -6.60 9.87 -10.07
CA ARG A 411 -7.81 9.77 -9.27
C ARG A 411 -8.97 10.42 -10.02
N LYS A 412 -10.20 10.12 -9.58
CA LYS A 412 -11.44 10.69 -10.15
C LYS A 412 -11.61 12.19 -9.89
N ARG A 413 -10.97 12.74 -8.85
CA ARG A 413 -11.07 14.14 -8.46
C ARG A 413 -9.70 14.82 -8.54
N GLY A 414 -9.75 16.12 -8.75
CA GLY A 414 -8.62 17.04 -8.60
C GLY A 414 -8.03 17.06 -7.20
N GLY A 415 -6.87 17.72 -7.09
CA GLY A 415 -6.35 18.16 -5.80
C GLY A 415 -7.00 19.48 -5.37
N LEU A 416 -6.64 19.97 -4.18
CA LEU A 416 -7.09 21.26 -3.66
C LEU A 416 -5.99 22.31 -3.79
N LEU A 417 -6.43 23.52 -4.10
CA LEU A 417 -5.64 24.73 -3.98
C LEU A 417 -6.33 25.70 -3.05
N ALA A 418 -5.56 26.40 -2.23
CA ALA A 418 -6.04 27.31 -1.21
C ALA A 418 -5.24 28.61 -1.27
N ALA A 419 -5.93 29.74 -1.41
CA ALA A 419 -5.33 31.07 -1.46
C ALA A 419 -6.06 32.03 -0.52
N LEU A 420 -5.35 33.05 -0.02
CA LEU A 420 -5.94 34.10 0.84
C LEU A 420 -6.58 35.23 0.02
N THR A 421 -6.22 35.33 -1.25
CA THR A 421 -6.75 36.30 -2.21
C THR A 421 -7.39 35.58 -3.40
N PRO A 422 -8.36 36.20 -4.10
CA PRO A 422 -9.02 35.58 -5.25
C PRO A 422 -8.04 35.18 -6.36
N CYS A 423 -8.20 33.96 -6.88
CA CYS A 423 -7.39 33.38 -7.94
C CYS A 423 -8.26 33.13 -9.17
N GLY A 424 -8.02 33.89 -10.24
CA GLY A 424 -8.89 33.86 -11.44
C GLY A 424 -8.60 32.72 -12.43
N HIS A 425 -7.46 32.03 -12.31
CA HIS A 425 -7.04 31.01 -13.28
C HIS A 425 -7.43 29.58 -12.91
N LEU A 426 -8.02 29.36 -11.73
CA LEU A 426 -8.44 28.04 -11.25
C LEU A 426 -9.96 27.99 -11.06
N PRO A 427 -10.59 26.83 -11.34
CA PRO A 427 -11.99 26.65 -11.01
C PRO A 427 -12.19 26.62 -9.49
N PRO A 428 -13.19 27.33 -8.94
CA PRO A 428 -13.48 27.29 -7.52
C PRO A 428 -13.99 25.90 -7.10
N LEU A 429 -13.92 25.59 -5.80
CA LEU A 429 -14.49 24.37 -5.25
C LEU A 429 -15.97 24.24 -5.66
N PRO A 430 -16.42 23.10 -6.23
CA PRO A 430 -17.80 22.92 -6.65
C PRO A 430 -18.79 23.19 -5.52
N GLY A 431 -19.91 23.87 -5.82
CA GLY A 431 -20.91 24.24 -4.81
C GLY A 431 -21.42 23.06 -3.98
N LYS A 432 -21.62 21.90 -4.62
CA LYS A 432 -21.95 20.65 -3.95
C LYS A 432 -20.91 20.23 -2.91
N ASP A 433 -19.62 20.30 -3.25
CA ASP A 433 -18.55 19.92 -2.34
C ASP A 433 -18.38 20.95 -1.21
N LEU A 434 -18.63 22.22 -1.48
CA LEU A 434 -18.70 23.27 -0.46
C LEU A 434 -19.85 23.01 0.54
N LEU A 435 -21.03 22.62 0.05
CA LEU A 435 -22.18 22.27 0.89
C LEU A 435 -21.92 21.01 1.73
N ILE A 436 -21.34 19.96 1.14
CA ILE A 436 -20.94 18.77 1.90
C ILE A 436 -19.94 19.15 2.99
N THR A 437 -18.95 19.97 2.67
CA THR A 437 -17.93 20.40 3.65
C THR A 437 -18.54 21.21 4.79
N THR A 438 -19.45 22.14 4.49
CA THR A 438 -19.94 23.12 5.47
C THR A 438 -21.22 22.72 6.19
N LYS A 439 -22.00 21.78 5.65
CA LYS A 439 -23.32 21.37 6.16
C LYS A 439 -23.39 19.91 6.61
N SER A 440 -22.27 19.19 6.67
CA SER A 440 -22.24 17.80 7.12
C SER A 440 -21.01 17.48 7.97
N THR A 441 -21.07 16.38 8.72
CA THR A 441 -19.92 15.93 9.51
C THR A 441 -18.76 15.40 8.66
N ALA A 442 -18.94 15.28 7.33
CA ALA A 442 -17.84 14.90 6.44
C ALA A 442 -16.74 15.98 6.41
N GLY A 443 -17.12 17.26 6.53
CA GLY A 443 -16.18 18.38 6.55
C GLY A 443 -15.63 18.73 7.93
N THR A 444 -15.89 17.92 8.97
CA THR A 444 -15.32 18.13 10.30
C THR A 444 -13.80 17.97 10.23
N PRO A 445 -13.00 19.02 10.51
CA PRO A 445 -11.54 18.95 10.47
C PRO A 445 -10.97 18.08 11.58
N TYR A 446 -9.76 17.57 11.37
CA TYR A 446 -8.93 17.07 12.47
C TYR A 446 -8.41 18.24 13.32
N SER A 447 -8.07 17.97 14.58
CA SER A 447 -7.50 18.99 15.48
C SER A 447 -6.34 18.44 16.30
N ASP A 448 -5.29 19.25 16.42
CA ASP A 448 -4.09 19.05 17.23
C ASP A 448 -3.63 20.41 17.80
N PRO A 449 -4.32 20.95 18.83
CA PRO A 449 -4.09 22.32 19.29
C PRO A 449 -2.66 22.61 19.78
N GLU A 450 -1.97 21.58 20.27
CA GLU A 450 -0.61 21.71 20.78
C GLU A 450 0.45 21.26 19.76
N LEU A 451 0.04 20.83 18.56
CA LEU A 451 0.91 20.40 17.47
C LEU A 451 1.86 19.24 17.81
N LYS A 452 1.46 18.39 18.76
CA LYS A 452 2.25 17.25 19.27
C LYS A 452 1.42 16.02 19.59
N SER A 453 0.11 16.03 19.31
CA SER A 453 -0.75 14.86 19.53
C SER A 453 -0.33 13.72 18.60
N THR A 454 -0.48 12.48 19.07
CA THR A 454 -0.26 11.29 18.24
C THR A 454 -1.40 11.08 17.23
N ARG A 455 -1.15 10.35 16.14
CA ARG A 455 -2.18 9.86 15.20
C ARG A 455 -3.43 9.36 15.90
N LYS A 456 -3.27 8.50 16.91
CA LYS A 456 -4.37 7.85 17.62
C LYS A 456 -5.24 8.87 18.36
N GLU A 457 -4.62 9.83 19.04
CA GLU A 457 -5.33 10.88 19.77
C GLU A 457 -6.11 11.80 18.82
N ILE A 458 -5.51 12.18 17.69
CA ILE A 458 -6.16 13.03 16.69
C ILE A 458 -7.38 12.32 16.08
N LEU A 459 -7.24 11.06 15.68
CA LEU A 459 -8.35 10.27 15.13
C LEU A 459 -9.45 10.03 16.16
N GLN A 460 -9.09 9.80 17.43
CA GLN A 460 -10.05 9.65 18.51
C GLN A 460 -10.85 10.93 18.73
N ARG A 461 -10.18 12.08 18.85
CA ARG A 461 -10.81 13.40 19.00
C ARG A 461 -11.76 13.70 17.84
N HIS A 462 -11.31 13.44 16.61
CA HIS A 462 -12.15 13.59 15.42
C HIS A 462 -13.41 12.73 15.46
N ALA A 463 -13.30 11.47 15.88
CA ALA A 463 -14.44 10.57 16.01
C ALA A 463 -15.43 11.05 17.08
N GLU A 464 -14.94 11.58 18.20
CA GLU A 464 -15.74 12.18 19.27
C GLU A 464 -16.49 13.42 18.77
N ASP A 465 -15.81 14.33 18.06
CA ASP A 465 -16.41 15.53 17.46
C ASP A 465 -17.49 15.18 16.43
N VAL A 466 -17.20 14.25 15.51
CA VAL A 466 -18.18 13.77 14.53
C VAL A 466 -19.40 13.15 15.23
N THR A 467 -19.18 12.39 16.30
CA THR A 467 -20.27 11.77 17.08
C THR A 467 -21.13 12.82 17.77
N SER A 468 -20.50 13.85 18.37
CA SER A 468 -21.19 14.97 19.01
C SER A 468 -22.05 15.74 18.01
N LEU A 469 -21.49 16.10 16.84
CA LEU A 469 -22.23 16.82 15.79
C LEU A 469 -23.41 16.02 15.24
N ARG A 470 -23.27 14.69 15.10
CA ARG A 470 -24.38 13.83 14.70
C ARG A 470 -25.50 13.78 15.73
N LYS A 471 -25.18 13.80 17.03
CA LYS A 471 -26.19 13.91 18.10
C LYS A 471 -26.95 15.24 18.05
N GLN A 472 -26.33 16.29 17.52
CA GLN A 472 -26.96 17.60 17.29
C GLN A 472 -27.75 17.66 15.97
N GLY A 473 -27.91 16.54 15.25
CA GLY A 473 -28.70 16.47 14.02
C GLY A 473 -27.93 16.81 12.74
N ILE A 474 -26.61 17.04 12.80
CA ILE A 474 -25.81 17.28 11.60
C ILE A 474 -25.63 15.97 10.83
N PRO A 475 -25.99 15.91 9.53
CA PRO A 475 -25.94 14.67 8.77
C PRO A 475 -24.50 14.25 8.47
N LYS A 476 -24.29 12.95 8.21
CA LYS A 476 -22.99 12.45 7.73
C LYS A 476 -22.63 13.03 6.36
N TRP A 477 -23.62 13.14 5.48
CA TRP A 477 -23.50 13.67 4.13
C TRP A 477 -24.63 14.64 3.88
N PHE A 478 -24.31 15.84 3.41
CA PHE A 478 -25.34 16.75 2.92
C PHE A 478 -25.87 16.23 1.58
N ARG A 479 -27.20 16.16 1.45
CA ARG A 479 -27.91 15.87 0.22
C ARG A 479 -28.88 17.02 0.00
N GLU A 480 -28.78 17.67 -1.15
CA GLU A 480 -29.75 18.69 -1.58
C GLU A 480 -31.15 18.12 -1.75
#